data_AF-A0A376TEI8-F1
#
_entry.id   AF-A0A376TEI8-F1
#
_cell.length_a   1.000
_cell.length_b   1.000
_cell.length_c   1.000
_cell.angle_alpha   90.00
_cell.angle_beta   90.00
_cell.angle_gamma   90.00
#
_symmetry.space_group_name_H-M   'P 1'
#
loop_
_entity.id
_entity.type
_entity.pdbx_description
1 polymer ?
#
loop_
_entity_poly.entity_id
_entity_poly.type
_entity_poly.pdbx_seq_one_letter_code
_entity_poly.pdbx_strand_id
1 'polypeptide(L)'
;MFTALIEAELFFGEHPIRGTKRLKEEKPDTGYLTQEEIALLLAALDGDNKKIAILCLSTGARWGEAARLKAENIIHNRVTFVKTKTNKPRTVPISEAVAKMIADNKRGFLFPDADYPRFRRTMKANKTGFANGASYTCTKAQLCHSFHD
;
A
#
# COMPACT_ATOMS: atom_id res chain seq x y z
N MET A 1 -5.53 7.69 -29.16
CA MET A 1 -5.47 8.88 -30.02
C MET A 1 -6.22 8.63 -31.33
N PHE A 2 -5.78 7.69 -32.19
CA PHE A 2 -6.51 7.35 -33.43
C PHE A 2 -7.93 6.82 -33.21
N THR A 3 -8.17 6.07 -32.14
CA THR A 3 -9.54 5.64 -31.75
C THR A 3 -10.48 6.82 -31.54
N ALA A 4 -10.03 7.85 -30.82
CA ALA A 4 -10.83 9.03 -30.53
C ALA A 4 -11.07 9.90 -31.78
N LEU A 5 -10.13 9.92 -32.73
CA LEU A 5 -10.28 10.63 -34.01
C LEU A 5 -11.24 9.93 -34.97
N ILE A 6 -11.28 8.59 -34.95
CA ILE A 6 -12.27 7.78 -35.69
C ILE A 6 -13.66 7.98 -35.10
N GLU A 7 -13.79 7.95 -33.77
CA GLU A 7 -15.05 8.22 -33.06
C GLU A 7 -15.58 9.65 -33.30
N ALA A 8 -14.68 10.62 -33.46
CA ALA A 8 -15.02 12.00 -33.79
C ALA A 8 -15.30 12.23 -35.30
N GLU A 9 -15.29 11.18 -36.12
CA GLU A 9 -15.45 11.25 -37.59
C GLU A 9 -14.41 12.15 -38.30
N LEU A 10 -13.29 12.44 -37.64
CA LEU A 10 -12.19 13.25 -38.18
C LEU A 10 -11.15 12.37 -38.91
N PHE A 11 -11.29 11.05 -38.85
CA PHE A 11 -10.42 10.09 -39.50
C PHE A 11 -11.22 8.91 -40.04
N PHE A 12 -11.14 8.67 -41.35
CA PHE A 12 -11.97 7.68 -42.06
C PHE A 12 -11.22 6.39 -42.43
N GLY A 13 -9.94 6.27 -42.04
CA GLY A 13 -9.12 5.08 -42.30
C GLY A 13 -9.22 4.02 -41.21
N GLU A 14 -8.73 2.81 -41.49
CA GLU A 14 -8.57 1.81 -40.44
C GLU A 14 -7.53 2.24 -39.41
N HIS A 15 -7.77 1.89 -38.15
CA HIS A 15 -6.86 2.23 -37.07
C HIS A 15 -5.46 1.64 -37.37
N PRO A 16 -4.40 2.45 -37.50
CA PRO A 16 -3.10 2.01 -38.06
C PRO A 16 -2.35 0.97 -37.22
N ILE A 17 -2.81 0.77 -35.99
CA ILE A 17 -2.25 -0.15 -34.99
C ILE A 17 -3.20 -1.36 -34.77
N ARG A 18 -4.30 -1.44 -35.54
CA ARG A 18 -5.28 -2.54 -35.50
C ARG A 18 -4.61 -3.81 -36.00
N GLY A 19 -4.74 -4.90 -35.24
CA GLY A 19 -4.06 -6.17 -35.54
C GLY A 19 -2.67 -6.32 -34.92
N THR A 20 -2.06 -5.23 -34.41
CA THR A 20 -0.86 -5.39 -33.57
C THR A 20 -1.27 -5.81 -32.17
N LYS A 21 -0.67 -6.91 -31.71
CA LYS A 21 -0.88 -7.39 -30.34
C LYS A 21 -0.23 -6.39 -29.39
N ARG A 22 -0.97 -5.90 -28.40
CA ARG A 22 -0.37 -5.08 -27.34
C ARG A 22 0.83 -5.81 -26.77
N LEU A 23 1.96 -5.11 -26.64
CA LEU A 23 3.14 -5.66 -25.97
C LEU A 23 2.69 -6.14 -24.59
N LYS A 24 2.86 -7.43 -24.34
CA LYS A 24 2.50 -8.03 -23.07
C LYS A 24 3.62 -7.63 -22.11
N GLU A 25 3.41 -6.55 -21.37
CA GLU A 25 4.32 -6.21 -20.29
C GLU A 25 4.35 -7.38 -19.31
N GLU A 26 5.54 -7.94 -19.10
CA GLU A 26 5.73 -8.92 -18.04
C GLU A 26 5.38 -8.23 -16.73
N LYS A 27 4.46 -8.83 -15.97
CA LYS A 27 4.14 -8.32 -14.65
C LYS A 27 5.42 -8.45 -13.82
N PRO A 28 5.97 -7.35 -13.28
CA PRO A 28 7.14 -7.46 -12.43
C PRO A 28 6.81 -8.37 -11.26
N ASP A 29 7.69 -9.34 -10.98
CA ASP A 29 7.52 -10.23 -9.85
C ASP A 29 7.38 -9.42 -8.55
N THR A 30 6.36 -9.75 -7.77
CA THR A 30 6.07 -9.07 -6.52
C THR A 30 6.99 -9.58 -5.43
N GLY A 31 8.02 -8.80 -5.08
CA GLY A 31 8.87 -9.09 -3.93
C GLY A 31 8.16 -8.79 -2.60
N TYR A 32 8.22 -9.72 -1.65
CA TYR A 32 7.81 -9.54 -0.25
C TYR A 32 9.01 -9.19 0.64
N LEU A 33 8.77 -8.76 1.88
CA LEU A 33 9.84 -8.60 2.88
C LEU A 33 9.88 -9.85 3.77
N THR A 34 11.08 -10.33 4.05
CA THR A 34 11.34 -11.39 5.03
C THR A 34 11.18 -10.86 6.46
N GLN A 35 11.08 -11.75 7.44
CA GLN A 35 10.91 -11.35 8.85
C GLN A 35 12.10 -10.52 9.38
N GLU A 36 13.31 -10.84 8.95
CA GLU A 36 14.53 -10.11 9.28
C GLU A 36 14.52 -8.71 8.68
N GLU A 37 14.16 -8.58 7.40
CA GLU A 37 14.01 -7.28 6.73
C GLU A 37 12.91 -6.43 7.38
N ILE A 38 11.82 -7.05 7.84
CA ILE A 38 10.75 -6.36 8.58
C ILE A 38 11.30 -5.81 9.90
N ALA A 39 12.07 -6.60 10.65
CA ALA A 39 12.66 -6.18 11.91
C ALA A 39 13.63 -4.99 11.70
N LEU A 40 14.51 -5.07 10.70
CA LEU A 40 15.42 -3.98 10.32
C LEU A 40 14.68 -2.73 9.88
N LEU A 41 13.62 -2.88 9.09
CA LEU A 41 12.79 -1.76 8.65
C LEU A 41 12.10 -1.07 9.84
N LEU A 42 11.51 -1.83 10.77
CA LEU A 42 10.84 -1.29 11.95
C LEU A 42 11.81 -0.67 12.96
N ALA A 43 13.07 -1.11 12.97
CA ALA A 43 14.14 -0.51 13.77
C ALA A 43 14.63 0.82 13.17
N ALA A 44 14.66 0.94 11.84
CA ALA A 44 15.13 2.14 11.13
C ALA A 44 14.06 3.23 10.92
N LEU A 45 12.79 2.93 11.21
CA LEU A 45 11.68 3.87 11.10
C LEU A 45 11.27 4.43 12.46
N ASP A 46 10.87 5.70 12.45
CA ASP A 46 10.47 6.43 13.65
C ASP A 46 9.10 7.09 13.47
N GLY A 47 8.47 7.46 14.60
CA GLY A 47 7.25 8.27 14.62
C GLY A 47 6.07 7.67 13.86
N ASP A 48 5.36 8.52 13.11
CA ASP A 48 4.17 8.14 12.34
C ASP A 48 4.50 7.13 11.23
N ASN A 49 5.69 7.19 10.62
CA ASN A 49 6.10 6.24 9.59
C ASN A 49 6.21 4.80 10.15
N LYS A 50 6.71 4.64 11.37
CA LYS A 50 6.76 3.34 12.05
C LYS A 50 5.36 2.80 12.32
N LYS A 51 4.46 3.67 12.81
CA LYS A 51 3.06 3.29 13.09
C LYS A 51 2.32 2.86 11.82
N ILE A 52 2.51 3.56 10.71
CA ILE A 52 1.95 3.19 9.41
C ILE A 52 2.51 1.84 8.95
N ALA A 53 3.83 1.62 9.07
CA ALA A 53 4.45 0.36 8.68
C ALA A 53 3.86 -0.83 9.45
N ILE A 54 3.70 -0.70 10.77
CA ILE A 54 3.06 -1.73 11.61
C ILE A 54 1.62 -1.97 11.16
N LEU A 55 0.84 -0.91 10.92
CA LEU A 55 -0.54 -1.03 10.45
C LEU A 55 -0.61 -1.75 9.10
N CYS A 56 0.28 -1.42 8.16
CA CYS A 56 0.40 -2.09 6.87
C CYS A 56 0.74 -3.59 7.02
N LEU A 57 1.66 -3.93 7.93
CA LEU A 57 2.04 -5.32 8.22
C LEU A 57 0.88 -6.12 8.83
N SER A 58 0.11 -5.52 9.74
CA SER A 58 -1.02 -6.21 10.38
C SER A 58 -2.25 -6.35 9.47
N THR A 59 -2.52 -5.35 8.63
CA THR A 59 -3.78 -5.28 7.85
C THR A 59 -3.64 -5.58 6.36
N GLY A 60 -2.41 -5.57 5.83
CA GLY A 60 -2.16 -5.62 4.39
C GLY A 60 -2.60 -4.35 3.65
N ALA A 61 -2.71 -3.23 4.35
CA ALA A 61 -3.08 -1.95 3.75
C ALA A 61 -1.99 -1.41 2.82
N ARG A 62 -2.39 -0.72 1.75
CA ARG A 62 -1.45 0.06 0.95
C ARG A 62 -1.03 1.29 1.74
N TRP A 63 0.22 1.73 1.59
CA TRP A 63 0.75 2.92 2.27
C TRP A 63 -0.17 4.13 2.14
N GLY A 64 -0.65 4.42 0.92
CA GLY A 64 -1.54 5.57 0.69
C GLY A 64 -2.92 5.46 1.34
N GLU A 65 -3.43 4.26 1.55
CA GLU A 65 -4.69 4.03 2.29
C GLU A 65 -4.46 4.19 3.80
N ALA A 66 -3.34 3.67 4.31
CA ALA A 66 -2.97 3.75 5.72
C ALA A 66 -2.56 5.18 6.16
N ALA A 67 -1.83 5.92 5.33
CA ALA A 67 -1.39 7.28 5.65
C ALA A 67 -2.54 8.29 5.69
N ARG A 68 -3.62 8.05 4.94
CA ARG A 68 -4.81 8.93 4.89
C ARG A 68 -5.89 8.54 5.90
N LEU A 69 -5.58 7.60 6.78
CA LEU A 69 -6.55 7.07 7.72
C LEU A 69 -6.88 8.12 8.78
N LYS A 70 -8.17 8.22 9.10
CA LYS A 70 -8.67 9.13 10.12
C LYS A 70 -9.16 8.36 11.33
N ALA A 71 -9.25 9.05 12.48
CA ALA A 71 -9.79 8.49 13.70
C ALA A 71 -11.22 7.92 13.51
N GLU A 72 -12.06 8.59 12.69
CA GLU A 72 -13.41 8.12 12.35
C GLU A 72 -13.43 6.78 11.60
N ASN A 73 -12.32 6.38 10.97
CA ASN A 73 -12.21 5.11 10.26
C ASN A 73 -11.86 3.94 11.19
N ILE A 74 -11.54 4.21 12.46
CA ILE A 74 -11.27 3.20 13.48
C ILE A 74 -12.45 3.12 14.43
N ILE A 75 -13.16 2.00 14.40
CA ILE A 75 -14.35 1.77 15.22
C ILE A 75 -14.22 0.37 15.84
N HIS A 76 -14.27 0.27 17.17
CA HIS A 76 -14.21 -1.00 17.91
C HIS A 76 -13.03 -1.91 17.49
N ASN A 77 -11.80 -1.38 17.44
CA ASN A 77 -10.60 -2.10 16.98
C ASN A 77 -10.71 -2.65 15.54
N ARG A 78 -11.49 -1.98 14.69
CA ARG A 78 -11.63 -2.31 13.27
C ARG A 78 -11.30 -1.10 12.43
N VAL A 79 -10.43 -1.30 11.45
CA VAL A 79 -9.99 -0.27 10.52
C VAL A 79 -10.79 -0.40 9.24
N THR A 80 -11.51 0.65 8.88
CA THR A 80 -12.29 0.71 7.66
C THR A 80 -11.54 1.50 6.59
N PHE A 81 -11.11 0.82 5.53
CA PHE A 81 -10.49 1.45 4.39
C PHE A 81 -11.58 1.95 3.43
N VAL A 82 -11.70 3.27 3.32
CA VAL A 82 -12.67 3.94 2.45
C VAL A 82 -12.35 3.70 0.97
N LYS A 83 -13.41 3.69 0.14
CA LYS A 83 -13.36 3.35 -1.28
C LYS A 83 -12.34 4.21 -2.03
N THR A 84 -11.31 3.57 -2.60
CA THR A 84 -10.45 4.19 -3.61
C THR A 84 -11.03 3.93 -5.00
N LYS A 85 -10.56 4.66 -6.03
CA LYS A 85 -11.03 4.63 -7.43
C LYS A 85 -11.19 3.21 -8.03
N THR A 86 -10.56 2.20 -7.44
CA THR A 86 -10.55 0.81 -7.94
C THR A 86 -10.82 -0.26 -6.87
N ASN A 87 -10.89 0.08 -5.56
CA ASN A 87 -11.10 -0.91 -4.50
C ASN A 87 -12.44 -0.70 -3.78
N LYS A 88 -13.14 -1.81 -3.54
CA LYS A 88 -14.32 -1.84 -2.67
C LYS A 88 -13.93 -1.47 -1.23
N PRO A 89 -14.78 -0.75 -0.48
CA PRO A 89 -14.54 -0.49 0.93
C PRO A 89 -14.46 -1.82 1.69
N ARG A 90 -13.52 -1.93 2.62
CA ARG A 90 -13.32 -3.13 3.43
C ARG A 90 -12.93 -2.77 4.85
N THR A 91 -13.35 -3.59 5.80
CA THR A 91 -13.06 -3.41 7.22
C THR A 91 -12.22 -4.57 7.73
N VAL A 92 -11.06 -4.26 8.29
CA VAL A 92 -10.10 -5.26 8.79
C VAL A 92 -10.00 -5.13 10.32
N PRO A 93 -10.19 -6.22 11.08
CA PRO A 93 -9.95 -6.20 12.52
C PRO A 93 -8.45 -6.05 12.81
N ILE A 94 -8.12 -5.24 13.83
CA ILE A 94 -6.77 -5.04 14.34
C ILE A 94 -6.70 -5.45 15.81
N SER A 95 -5.51 -5.75 16.30
CA SER A 95 -5.30 -6.01 17.72
C SER A 95 -5.47 -4.72 18.52
N GLU A 96 -5.86 -4.87 19.79
CA GLU A 96 -6.04 -3.74 20.71
C GLU A 96 -4.74 -2.96 20.93
N ALA A 97 -3.60 -3.64 20.98
CA ALA A 97 -2.28 -3.01 21.07
C ALA A 97 -2.01 -2.07 19.87
N VAL A 98 -2.33 -2.50 18.65
CA VAL A 98 -2.18 -1.67 17.44
C VAL A 98 -3.18 -0.52 17.45
N ALA A 99 -4.43 -0.78 17.87
CA ALA A 99 -5.47 0.24 17.97
C ALA A 99 -5.07 1.35 18.93
N LYS A 100 -4.57 1.01 20.12
CA LYS A 100 -4.07 1.96 21.11
C LYS A 100 -2.92 2.80 20.55
N MET A 101 -1.91 2.15 19.96
CA MET A 101 -0.74 2.83 19.38
C MET A 101 -1.10 3.89 18.32
N ILE A 102 -2.15 3.65 17.52
CA ILE A 102 -2.55 4.54 16.42
C ILE A 102 -3.68 5.51 16.79
N ALA A 103 -4.58 5.14 17.71
CA ALA A 103 -5.80 5.88 18.02
C ALA A 103 -5.73 6.69 19.33
N ASP A 104 -4.60 6.70 20.04
CA ASP A 104 -4.41 7.49 21.26
C ASP A 104 -4.74 8.98 21.04
N ASN A 105 -5.95 9.39 21.47
CA ASN A 105 -6.44 10.77 21.59
C ASN A 105 -6.31 11.68 20.35
N LYS A 106 -6.18 11.12 19.15
CA LYS A 106 -6.14 11.91 17.91
C LYS A 106 -7.54 12.10 17.33
N ARG A 107 -7.89 13.33 16.97
CA ARG A 107 -9.05 13.67 16.12
C ARG A 107 -8.54 14.05 14.73
N GLY A 108 -9.23 13.61 13.67
CA GLY A 108 -8.81 13.87 12.29
C GLY A 108 -7.83 12.80 11.77
N PHE A 109 -6.79 13.22 11.04
CA PHE A 109 -5.79 12.31 10.48
C PHE A 109 -4.93 11.67 11.58
N LEU A 110 -4.75 10.35 11.51
CA LEU A 110 -3.95 9.62 12.50
C LEU A 110 -2.44 9.86 12.35
N PHE A 111 -2.01 10.11 11.13
CA PHE A 111 -0.60 10.25 10.75
C PHE A 111 -0.35 11.56 10.00
N PRO A 112 -0.46 12.72 10.66
CA PRO A 112 -0.18 14.01 10.02
C PRO A 112 1.28 14.15 9.58
N ASP A 113 2.23 13.54 10.30
CA ASP A 113 3.67 13.67 10.06
C ASP A 113 4.22 12.54 9.17
N ALA A 114 3.37 11.93 8.35
CA ALA A 114 3.74 10.82 7.48
C ALA A 114 4.65 11.30 6.32
N ASP A 115 5.90 10.82 6.28
CA ASP A 115 6.88 11.12 5.24
C ASP A 115 7.13 9.89 4.36
N TYR A 116 6.41 9.82 3.23
CA TYR A 116 6.56 8.77 2.25
C TYR A 116 7.96 8.74 1.58
N PRO A 117 8.54 9.86 1.13
CA PRO A 117 9.92 9.89 0.64
C PRO A 117 10.94 9.25 1.60
N ARG A 118 10.88 9.59 2.90
CA ARG A 118 11.76 9.00 3.92
C ARG A 118 11.51 7.51 4.07
N PHE A 119 10.25 7.08 4.21
CA PHE A 119 9.90 5.67 4.27
C PHE A 119 10.42 4.88 3.07
N ARG A 120 10.26 5.42 1.85
CA ARG A 120 10.72 4.79 0.62
C ARG A 120 12.25 4.66 0.56
N ARG A 121 13.00 5.66 1.04
CA ARG A 121 14.47 5.60 1.12
C ARG A 121 14.91 4.52 2.11
N THR A 122 14.33 4.49 3.31
CA THR A 122 14.63 3.48 4.33
C THR A 122 14.30 2.07 3.86
N MET A 123 13.16 1.89 3.17
CA MET A 123 12.80 0.58 2.62
C MET A 123 13.74 0.13 1.50
N LYS A 124 14.17 1.05 0.61
CA LYS A 124 15.18 0.76 -0.42
C LYS A 124 16.54 0.38 0.17
N ALA A 125 16.95 1.02 1.28
CA ALA A 125 18.23 0.75 1.91
C ALA A 125 18.28 -0.63 2.58
N ASN A 126 17.15 -1.08 3.16
CA ASN A 126 17.07 -2.35 3.88
C ASN A 126 16.81 -3.57 2.98
N LYS A 127 16.47 -3.37 1.69
CA LYS A 127 16.19 -4.45 0.75
C LYS A 127 17.25 -4.55 -0.34
N THR A 128 18.08 -5.59 -0.29
CA THR A 128 19.03 -5.92 -1.35
C THR A 128 18.29 -6.45 -2.58
N GLY A 129 18.33 -5.74 -3.72
CA GLY A 129 17.72 -6.20 -4.99
C GLY A 129 16.53 -5.39 -5.51
N PHE A 130 16.49 -4.08 -5.24
CA PHE A 130 15.39 -3.22 -5.70
C PHE A 130 15.46 -2.94 -7.21
N ALA A 131 14.71 -3.68 -8.03
CA ALA A 131 14.42 -3.27 -9.40
C ALA A 131 13.45 -2.06 -9.40
N ASN A 132 13.84 -0.97 -10.05
CA ASN A 132 13.03 0.24 -10.15
C ASN A 132 11.73 -0.03 -10.95
N GLY A 133 10.63 -0.34 -10.27
CA GLY A 133 9.33 -0.57 -10.91
C GLY A 133 8.41 -1.57 -10.21
N ALA A 134 8.90 -2.32 -9.22
CA ALA A 134 8.09 -3.34 -8.53
C ALA A 134 7.05 -2.74 -7.56
N SER A 135 5.83 -3.29 -7.57
CA SER A 135 4.80 -3.03 -6.57
C SER A 135 4.86 -4.10 -5.47
N TYR A 136 5.06 -3.70 -4.21
CA TYR A 136 5.05 -4.63 -3.07
C TYR A 136 3.65 -4.72 -2.49
N THR A 137 3.17 -5.94 -2.30
CA THR A 137 2.01 -6.24 -1.48
C THR A 137 2.50 -6.67 -0.11
N CYS A 138 2.04 -5.97 0.93
CA CYS A 138 2.28 -6.38 2.30
C CYS A 138 1.40 -7.59 2.58
N THR A 139 1.90 -8.79 2.36
CA THR A 139 1.16 -10.03 2.62
C THR A 139 1.08 -10.28 4.12
N LYS A 140 -0.15 -10.55 4.57
CA LYS A 140 -0.55 -10.84 5.95
C LYS A 140 0.03 -12.16 6.52
N ALA A 141 0.97 -12.82 5.83
CA ALA A 141 1.11 -14.26 5.87
C ALA A 141 2.05 -14.84 6.95
N GLN A 142 2.77 -14.04 7.76
CA GLN A 142 3.76 -14.62 8.70
C GLN A 142 3.65 -14.18 10.17
N LEU A 143 2.78 -13.24 10.53
CA LEU A 143 2.65 -12.79 11.93
C LEU A 143 1.82 -13.69 12.85
N CYS A 144 1.20 -14.77 12.35
CA CYS A 144 0.45 -15.71 13.21
C CYS A 144 1.33 -16.70 13.98
N HIS A 145 2.61 -16.90 13.61
CA HIS A 145 3.46 -17.91 14.26
C HIS A 145 4.30 -17.38 15.44
N SER A 146 4.25 -16.08 15.76
CA SER A 146 5.10 -15.48 16.79
C SER A 146 4.35 -15.00 18.05
N PHE A 147 3.07 -15.38 18.21
CA PHE A 147 2.23 -14.94 19.34
C PHE A 147 1.53 -16.11 20.06
N HIS A 148 2.06 -17.33 19.91
CA HIS A 148 1.74 -18.46 20.78
C HIS A 148 3.06 -19.01 21.32
N ASP A 149 3.62 -18.33 22.31
CA ASP A 149 4.51 -18.86 23.34
C ASP A 149 4.44 -17.93 24.56
#